data_AF-A0AAX3CXB0-F1
#
_entry.id   AF-A0AAX3CXB0-F1
#
_cell.length_a   1.000
_cell.length_b   1.000
_cell.length_c   1.000
_cell.angle_alpha   90.00
_cell.angle_beta   90.00
_cell.angle_gamma   90.00
#
_symmetry.space_group_name_H-M   'P 1'
#
loop_
_entity.id
_entity.type
_entity.pdbx_description
1 polymer ?
#
loop_
_entity_poly.entity_id
_entity_poly.type
_entity_poly.pdbx_seq_one_letter_code
_entity_poly.pdbx_strand_id
1 'polypeptide(L)'
;MAQIPALLESGIVIGGDLEENQWVVIPYDEMNVSVKCNFPKVVHTGYKGLVYGDVLPTYWEAVAYPDEPFMPVEAPGEFVTTGKESKIWAGNGSSTVAMGEQSRIIIGIEYSPEDEEEHTINGCKAFALGDSSSASFKNPPGSDNLLITAGIDSYIDLGEATKSVGMVAGDNSTLYARDANDNVAIATGYHCDVNAENTNNTVIITGENSSSAVGEHGIIFASRILESFTIGKGGVASVVWHDGERNRIKVIYEGEEGIEAGRYYKVDENGQVVEI
;
A
#
# COMPACT_ATOMS: atom_id res chain seq x y z
N MET A 1 -20.11 -26.74 12.76
CA MET A 1 -20.41 -25.66 13.74
C MET A 1 -19.09 -24.95 13.98
N ALA A 2 -18.79 -23.87 13.25
CA ALA A 2 -17.48 -23.23 13.34
C ALA A 2 -17.23 -22.71 14.77
N GLN A 3 -16.11 -23.08 15.38
CA GLN A 3 -15.64 -22.43 16.60
C GLN A 3 -15.06 -21.07 16.20
N ILE A 4 -15.71 -20.03 16.70
CA ILE A 4 -15.36 -18.64 16.47
C ILE A 4 -14.16 -18.32 17.40
N PRO A 5 -13.09 -17.64 16.91
CA PRO A 5 -12.03 -17.11 17.78
C PRO A 5 -12.64 -16.26 18.91
N ALA A 6 -11.92 -16.09 20.03
CA ALA A 6 -12.42 -15.33 21.17
C ALA A 6 -13.01 -14.01 20.66
N LEU A 7 -14.21 -13.69 21.12
CA LEU A 7 -14.79 -12.37 20.89
C LEU A 7 -13.68 -11.34 21.13
N LEU A 8 -13.36 -10.55 20.10
CA LEU A 8 -12.70 -9.28 20.30
C LEU A 8 -13.55 -8.55 21.36
N GLU A 9 -12.93 -8.08 22.43
CA GLU A 9 -13.66 -7.40 23.50
C GLU A 9 -14.55 -6.30 22.88
N SER A 10 -15.83 -6.30 23.23
CA SER A 10 -16.85 -5.39 22.65
C SER A 10 -17.09 -5.54 21.13
N GLY A 11 -16.84 -6.71 20.54
CA GLY A 11 -16.99 -6.96 19.10
C GLY A 11 -18.27 -7.70 18.66
N ILE A 12 -18.59 -7.57 17.36
CA ILE A 12 -19.57 -8.38 16.63
C ILE A 12 -18.84 -9.36 15.70
N VAL A 13 -19.38 -10.57 15.59
CA VAL A 13 -18.96 -11.55 14.58
C VAL A 13 -20.09 -11.72 13.56
N ILE A 14 -19.75 -11.56 12.29
CA ILE A 14 -20.66 -11.80 11.16
C ILE A 14 -20.18 -13.07 10.46
N GLY A 15 -21.00 -14.11 10.47
CA GLY A 15 -20.71 -15.38 9.80
C GLY A 15 -21.92 -15.92 9.04
N GLY A 16 -21.68 -16.80 8.07
CA GLY A 16 -22.72 -17.37 7.20
C GLY A 16 -22.39 -17.24 5.72
N ASP A 17 -23.41 -17.26 4.87
CA ASP A 17 -23.30 -16.98 3.44
C ASP A 17 -23.96 -15.62 3.19
N LEU A 18 -23.15 -14.57 3.00
CA LEU A 18 -23.66 -13.27 2.58
C LEU A 18 -23.72 -13.28 1.05
N GLU A 19 -24.93 -13.13 0.50
CA GLU A 19 -25.09 -12.98 -0.94
C GLU A 19 -24.39 -11.69 -1.41
N GLU A 20 -23.89 -11.66 -2.65
CA GLU A 20 -23.12 -10.55 -3.25
C GLU A 20 -23.78 -9.15 -3.19
N ASN A 21 -25.05 -9.06 -2.80
CA ASN A 21 -25.82 -7.81 -2.71
C ASN A 21 -26.24 -7.41 -1.28
N GLN A 22 -25.77 -8.12 -0.25
CA GLN A 22 -26.15 -7.85 1.13
C GLN A 22 -25.03 -7.14 1.89
N TRP A 23 -25.29 -5.90 2.33
CA TRP A 23 -24.35 -5.09 3.11
C TRP A 23 -24.73 -5.06 4.58
N VAL A 24 -23.73 -5.20 5.45
CA VAL A 24 -23.88 -4.97 6.89
C VAL A 24 -23.32 -3.60 7.25
N VAL A 25 -24.11 -2.78 7.94
CA VAL A 25 -23.72 -1.43 8.36
C VAL A 25 -23.63 -1.37 9.89
N ILE A 26 -22.48 -0.93 10.39
CA ILE A 26 -22.17 -0.83 11.83
C ILE A 26 -21.90 0.63 12.19
N PRO A 27 -22.79 1.29 12.97
CA PRO A 27 -22.68 2.70 13.29
C PRO A 27 -22.10 3.00 14.68
N TYR A 28 -21.51 2.01 15.35
CA TYR A 28 -21.05 2.14 16.73
C TYR A 28 -19.56 2.49 16.78
N ASP A 29 -19.19 3.48 17.60
CA ASP A 29 -17.80 3.82 17.86
C ASP A 29 -17.08 2.66 18.58
N GLU A 30 -15.80 2.50 18.27
CA GLU A 30 -14.87 1.54 18.89
C GLU A 30 -15.32 0.07 18.77
N MET A 31 -16.32 -0.21 17.94
CA MET A 31 -16.82 -1.56 17.73
C MET A 31 -15.89 -2.34 16.81
N ASN A 32 -15.50 -3.52 17.29
CA ASN A 32 -14.71 -4.47 16.51
C ASN A 32 -15.66 -5.38 15.71
N VAL A 33 -15.38 -5.59 14.43
CA VAL A 33 -16.17 -6.45 13.54
C VAL A 33 -15.27 -7.50 12.93
N SER A 34 -15.52 -8.77 13.22
CA SER A 34 -14.84 -9.90 12.59
C SER A 34 -15.78 -10.57 11.61
N VAL A 35 -15.34 -10.72 10.36
CA VAL A 35 -16.17 -11.25 9.29
C VAL A 35 -15.62 -12.59 8.80
N LYS A 36 -16.47 -13.62 8.86
CA LYS A 36 -16.15 -15.02 8.57
C LYS A 36 -17.26 -15.64 7.70
N CYS A 37 -17.42 -15.10 6.50
CA CYS A 37 -18.41 -15.51 5.52
C CYS A 37 -17.87 -15.36 4.10
N ASN A 38 -18.55 -15.97 3.12
CA ASN A 38 -18.26 -15.74 1.71
C ASN A 38 -18.75 -14.33 1.30
N PHE A 39 -18.00 -13.68 0.39
CA PHE A 39 -18.31 -12.37 -0.19
C PHE A 39 -18.68 -11.30 0.85
N PRO A 40 -17.87 -11.10 1.91
CA PRO A 40 -18.24 -10.22 2.99
C PRO A 40 -18.33 -8.76 2.54
N LYS A 41 -19.45 -8.09 2.83
CA LYS A 41 -19.63 -6.66 2.56
C LYS A 41 -19.99 -5.89 3.82
N VAL A 42 -19.07 -5.07 4.31
CA VAL A 42 -19.25 -4.33 5.57
C VAL A 42 -18.93 -2.85 5.42
N VAL A 43 -19.81 -2.01 5.95
CA VAL A 43 -19.54 -0.59 6.21
C VAL A 43 -19.51 -0.35 7.70
N HIS A 44 -18.41 0.22 8.19
CA HIS A 44 -18.28 0.69 9.57
C HIS A 44 -18.17 2.22 9.60
N THR A 45 -19.05 2.89 10.33
CA THR A 45 -19.12 4.37 10.36
C THR A 45 -18.72 4.99 11.69
N GLY A 46 -18.60 4.19 12.75
CA GLY A 46 -18.13 4.68 14.05
C GLY A 46 -16.64 5.06 14.04
N TYR A 47 -16.29 6.01 14.90
CA TYR A 47 -14.92 6.37 15.25
C TYR A 47 -14.15 5.15 15.79
N LYS A 48 -12.88 4.99 15.42
CA LYS A 48 -12.05 3.84 15.84
C LYS A 48 -12.66 2.48 15.54
N GLY A 49 -13.44 2.40 14.45
CA GLY A 49 -13.97 1.13 13.99
C GLY A 49 -12.87 0.21 13.51
N LEU A 50 -12.96 -1.07 13.87
CA LEU A 50 -12.00 -2.07 13.43
C LEU A 50 -12.72 -3.19 12.69
N VAL A 51 -12.39 -3.37 11.42
CA VAL A 51 -12.95 -4.44 10.58
C VAL A 51 -11.84 -5.44 10.26
N TYR A 52 -12.03 -6.68 10.71
CA TYR A 52 -11.24 -7.83 10.31
C TYR A 52 -11.99 -8.60 9.24
N GLY A 53 -11.56 -8.40 8.01
CA GLY A 53 -12.03 -9.12 6.84
C GLY A 53 -11.12 -10.30 6.56
N ASP A 54 -11.59 -11.52 6.78
CA ASP A 54 -11.05 -12.68 6.07
C ASP A 54 -9.57 -13.03 6.35
N VAL A 55 -9.12 -12.78 7.59
CA VAL A 55 -7.68 -12.76 7.94
C VAL A 55 -7.28 -13.73 9.04
N LEU A 56 -8.21 -14.27 9.83
CA LEU A 56 -7.82 -15.10 10.98
C LEU A 56 -7.66 -16.58 10.57
N PRO A 57 -6.50 -17.23 10.84
CA PRO A 57 -6.44 -18.68 10.89
C PRO A 57 -7.40 -19.20 11.97
N THR A 58 -8.18 -20.23 11.65
CA THR A 58 -9.07 -20.89 12.62
C THR A 58 -8.29 -21.88 13.46
N TYR A 59 -7.50 -21.40 14.41
CA TYR A 59 -6.97 -22.28 15.46
C TYR A 59 -7.92 -22.30 16.63
N TRP A 60 -8.90 -23.21 16.60
CA TRP A 60 -9.34 -23.91 17.81
C TRP A 60 -9.93 -25.29 17.48
N GLU A 61 -9.55 -26.23 18.34
CA GLU A 61 -9.83 -27.66 18.23
C GLU A 61 -11.34 -27.92 18.08
N ALA A 62 -11.66 -28.57 16.96
CA ALA A 62 -12.98 -29.00 16.50
C ALA A 62 -13.75 -27.95 15.68
N VAL A 63 -13.51 -27.91 14.36
CA VAL A 63 -14.44 -28.40 13.32
C VAL A 63 -13.78 -28.38 11.92
N ALA A 64 -13.87 -29.53 11.23
CA ALA A 64 -13.71 -29.86 9.80
C ALA A 64 -12.42 -29.54 9.02
N TYR A 65 -11.68 -28.47 9.28
CA TYR A 65 -10.39 -28.19 8.61
C TYR A 65 -9.43 -27.46 9.58
N PRO A 66 -8.78 -28.19 10.50
CA PRO A 66 -7.97 -27.62 11.58
C PRO A 66 -6.63 -27.01 11.13
N ASP A 67 -6.26 -27.14 9.85
CA ASP A 67 -4.93 -26.78 9.34
C ASP A 67 -4.96 -25.74 8.21
N GLU A 68 -6.13 -25.17 7.87
CA GLU A 68 -6.22 -24.16 6.81
C GLU A 68 -6.76 -22.83 7.36
N PRO A 69 -6.07 -21.69 7.15
CA PRO A 69 -6.68 -20.39 7.40
C PRO A 69 -7.95 -20.27 6.56
N PHE A 70 -9.03 -19.72 7.13
CA PHE A 70 -10.19 -19.36 6.31
C PHE A 70 -9.77 -18.23 5.38
N MET A 71 -9.34 -18.65 4.19
CA MET A 71 -9.03 -17.84 3.03
C MET A 71 -9.92 -18.35 1.91
N PRO A 72 -11.10 -17.75 1.67
CA PRO A 72 -11.86 -17.99 0.48
C PRO A 72 -11.01 -17.53 -0.71
N VAL A 73 -10.31 -18.51 -1.30
CA VAL A 73 -9.49 -18.35 -2.51
C VAL A 73 -10.29 -17.68 -3.65
N GLU A 74 -11.62 -17.74 -3.59
CA GLU A 74 -12.56 -17.24 -4.61
C GLU A 74 -13.61 -16.21 -4.11
N ALA A 75 -13.55 -15.71 -2.85
CA ALA A 75 -14.60 -14.82 -2.32
C ALA A 75 -14.04 -13.53 -1.67
N PRO A 76 -13.50 -12.59 -2.48
CA PRO A 76 -12.91 -11.36 -1.98
C PRO A 76 -13.91 -10.51 -1.20
N GLY A 77 -13.45 -9.89 -0.11
CA GLY A 77 -14.26 -9.01 0.72
C GLY A 77 -14.32 -7.56 0.23
N GLU A 78 -15.42 -6.89 0.51
CA GLU A 78 -15.62 -5.45 0.33
C GLU A 78 -15.78 -4.78 1.71
N PHE A 79 -14.82 -3.96 2.10
CA PHE A 79 -14.80 -3.33 3.42
C PHE A 79 -14.68 -1.82 3.31
N VAL A 80 -15.57 -1.11 3.99
CA VAL A 80 -15.56 0.36 4.04
C VAL A 80 -15.54 0.82 5.49
N THR A 81 -14.63 1.72 5.84
CA THR A 81 -14.69 2.50 7.08
C THR A 81 -14.82 3.98 6.76
N THR A 82 -15.57 4.74 7.56
CA THR A 82 -15.73 6.20 7.38
C THR A 82 -15.44 7.02 8.64
N GLY A 83 -15.29 6.37 9.79
CA GLY A 83 -14.90 7.03 11.03
C GLY A 83 -13.40 7.33 11.07
N LYS A 84 -13.01 8.38 11.80
CA LYS A 84 -11.59 8.66 12.08
C LYS A 84 -10.94 7.54 12.88
N GLU A 85 -9.62 7.39 12.74
CA GLU A 85 -8.80 6.37 13.42
C GLU A 85 -9.30 4.94 13.17
N SER A 86 -10.07 4.71 12.10
CA SER A 86 -10.61 3.40 11.79
C SER A 86 -9.58 2.53 11.08
N LYS A 87 -9.70 1.22 11.27
CA LYS A 87 -8.77 0.25 10.72
C LYS A 87 -9.50 -0.86 9.99
N ILE A 88 -9.02 -1.20 8.81
CA ILE A 88 -9.41 -2.39 8.06
C ILE A 88 -8.19 -3.31 8.01
N TRP A 89 -8.41 -4.57 8.34
CA TRP A 89 -7.49 -5.64 8.02
C TRP A 89 -8.17 -6.54 6.99
N ALA A 90 -7.55 -6.74 5.83
CA ALA A 90 -8.16 -7.48 4.74
C ALA A 90 -7.21 -8.50 4.11
N GLY A 91 -7.78 -9.61 3.65
CA GLY A 91 -7.07 -10.72 3.01
C GLY A 91 -7.08 -10.64 1.48
N ASN A 92 -6.78 -11.79 0.86
CA ASN A 92 -6.61 -11.95 -0.58
C ASN A 92 -7.78 -11.39 -1.43
N GLY A 93 -7.46 -10.69 -2.52
CA GLY A 93 -8.44 -10.13 -3.46
C GLY A 93 -9.34 -9.01 -2.92
N SER A 94 -9.20 -8.61 -1.65
CA SER A 94 -10.14 -7.70 -1.01
C SER A 94 -10.12 -6.30 -1.63
N SER A 95 -11.30 -5.68 -1.68
CA SER A 95 -11.49 -4.28 -2.07
C SER A 95 -11.87 -3.46 -0.85
N THR A 96 -11.04 -2.48 -0.49
CA THR A 96 -11.13 -1.77 0.79
C THR A 96 -11.03 -0.27 0.63
N VAL A 97 -11.86 0.45 1.38
CA VAL A 97 -11.84 1.92 1.44
C VAL A 97 -11.90 2.34 2.89
N ALA A 98 -10.90 3.07 3.36
CA ALA A 98 -10.90 3.65 4.70
C ALA A 98 -10.88 5.17 4.56
N MET A 99 -12.01 5.80 4.90
CA MET A 99 -12.17 7.25 4.87
C MET A 99 -12.12 7.77 6.30
N GLY A 100 -11.31 8.79 6.56
CA GLY A 100 -11.14 9.38 7.88
C GLY A 100 -9.69 9.69 8.18
N GLU A 101 -9.47 10.74 8.96
CA GLU A 101 -8.15 11.08 9.48
C GLU A 101 -7.60 9.90 10.30
N GLN A 102 -6.30 9.61 10.15
CA GLN A 102 -5.60 8.52 10.83
C GLN A 102 -6.15 7.11 10.54
N SER A 103 -6.86 6.94 9.43
CA SER A 103 -7.40 5.65 9.05
C SER A 103 -6.34 4.75 8.41
N ARG A 104 -6.47 3.44 8.62
CA ARG A 104 -5.45 2.46 8.21
C ARG A 104 -6.06 1.26 7.50
N ILE A 105 -5.43 0.86 6.41
CA ILE A 105 -5.70 -0.41 5.74
C ILE A 105 -4.45 -1.27 5.84
N ILE A 106 -4.62 -2.49 6.33
CA ILE A 106 -3.58 -3.51 6.32
C ILE A 106 -4.06 -4.64 5.43
N ILE A 107 -3.31 -4.88 4.35
CA ILE A 107 -3.49 -6.04 3.49
C ILE A 107 -2.50 -7.09 3.95
N GLY A 108 -2.98 -8.21 4.47
CA GLY A 108 -2.09 -9.13 5.14
C GLY A 108 -2.81 -10.25 5.85
N ILE A 109 -2.09 -11.31 6.20
CA ILE A 109 -2.64 -12.39 7.01
C ILE A 109 -1.89 -12.43 8.34
N GLU A 110 -2.60 -12.69 9.42
CA GLU A 110 -1.97 -12.79 10.74
C GLU A 110 -1.55 -14.25 10.97
N TYR A 111 -0.32 -14.60 10.54
CA TYR A 111 0.24 -15.95 10.69
C TYR A 111 0.88 -16.21 12.06
N SER A 112 0.81 -17.47 12.47
CA SER A 112 1.75 -18.05 13.43
C SER A 112 3.01 -18.50 12.67
N PRO A 113 4.23 -18.25 13.18
CA PRO A 113 5.48 -18.62 12.51
C PRO A 113 5.73 -20.13 12.34
N GLU A 114 4.75 -20.98 12.68
CA GLU A 114 4.83 -22.44 12.57
C GLU A 114 4.20 -23.00 11.28
N ASP A 115 3.54 -22.15 10.47
CA ASP A 115 2.97 -22.55 9.18
C ASP A 115 4.05 -22.53 8.08
N GLU A 116 4.30 -23.69 7.46
CA GLU A 116 5.23 -23.87 6.34
C GLU A 116 4.61 -23.53 4.97
N GLU A 117 3.32 -23.17 4.90
CA GLU A 117 2.64 -22.87 3.64
C GLU A 117 2.93 -21.44 3.14
N GLU A 118 3.50 -21.34 1.93
CA GLU A 118 3.60 -20.08 1.19
C GLU A 118 2.20 -19.65 0.74
N HIS A 119 1.63 -18.70 1.46
CA HIS A 119 0.45 -18.00 1.01
C HIS A 119 0.83 -16.75 0.22
N THR A 120 -0.02 -16.28 -0.68
CA THR A 120 0.20 -15.03 -1.41
C THR A 120 -1.07 -14.19 -1.39
N ILE A 121 -0.91 -12.86 -1.33
CA ILE A 121 -2.03 -11.92 -1.39
C ILE A 121 -2.02 -11.17 -2.72
N ASN A 122 -3.00 -11.46 -3.56
CA ASN A 122 -3.08 -10.95 -4.91
C ASN A 122 -4.37 -10.16 -5.17
N GLY A 123 -4.32 -9.23 -6.11
CA GLY A 123 -5.52 -8.55 -6.62
C GLY A 123 -6.21 -7.62 -5.63
N CYS A 124 -5.56 -7.24 -4.53
CA CYS A 124 -6.14 -6.36 -3.53
C CYS A 124 -6.21 -4.91 -4.02
N LYS A 125 -7.26 -4.21 -3.59
CA LYS A 125 -7.45 -2.79 -3.82
C LYS A 125 -7.64 -2.11 -2.47
N ALA A 126 -6.80 -1.14 -2.15
CA ALA A 126 -6.82 -0.44 -0.88
C ALA A 126 -6.74 1.06 -1.07
N PHE A 127 -7.77 1.78 -0.61
CA PHE A 127 -7.87 3.23 -0.70
C PHE A 127 -7.99 3.82 0.70
N ALA A 128 -6.90 4.36 1.25
CA ALA A 128 -6.90 5.03 2.55
C ALA A 128 -6.88 6.55 2.36
N LEU A 129 -8.00 7.21 2.70
CA LEU A 129 -8.29 8.59 2.34
C LEU A 129 -8.51 9.44 3.60
N GLY A 130 -7.67 10.46 3.78
CA GLY A 130 -7.66 11.34 4.94
C GLY A 130 -6.24 11.62 5.41
N ASP A 131 -6.06 12.68 6.19
CA ASP A 131 -4.74 13.03 6.69
C ASP A 131 -4.19 11.96 7.64
N SER A 132 -2.88 11.76 7.63
CA SER A 132 -2.17 10.75 8.43
C SER A 132 -2.66 9.30 8.19
N SER A 133 -3.20 9.01 7.00
CA SER A 133 -3.74 7.70 6.68
C SER A 133 -2.70 6.79 6.03
N SER A 134 -2.95 5.48 6.08
CA SER A 134 -2.02 4.52 5.49
C SER A 134 -2.65 3.29 4.89
N ALA A 135 -1.96 2.76 3.89
CA ALA A 135 -2.23 1.45 3.31
C ALA A 135 -0.92 0.67 3.25
N SER A 136 -0.88 -0.51 3.85
CA SER A 136 0.35 -1.29 3.95
C SER A 136 0.12 -2.78 3.74
N PHE A 137 1.09 -3.44 3.13
CA PHE A 137 1.21 -4.89 3.22
C PHE A 137 1.79 -5.31 4.57
N LYS A 138 1.30 -6.43 5.08
CA LYS A 138 1.93 -7.19 6.15
C LYS A 138 1.86 -8.65 5.73
N ASN A 139 3.00 -9.28 5.48
CA ASN A 139 3.24 -10.68 5.08
C ASN A 139 1.99 -11.56 4.87
N PRO A 140 1.85 -12.23 3.72
CA PRO A 140 2.93 -12.69 2.83
C PRO A 140 3.13 -11.81 1.58
N PRO A 141 4.16 -12.08 0.75
CA PRO A 141 4.32 -11.44 -0.56
C PRO A 141 3.07 -11.59 -1.43
N GLY A 142 2.90 -10.66 -2.37
CA GLY A 142 1.68 -10.53 -3.14
C GLY A 142 1.90 -9.94 -4.53
N SER A 143 0.92 -10.08 -5.42
CA SER A 143 1.00 -9.51 -6.78
C SER A 143 -0.30 -8.90 -7.30
N ASP A 144 -0.19 -8.06 -8.33
CA ASP A 144 -1.33 -7.44 -9.00
C ASP A 144 -2.20 -6.57 -8.08
N ASN A 145 -1.58 -5.90 -7.11
CA ASN A 145 -2.28 -5.09 -6.10
C ASN A 145 -2.28 -3.59 -6.44
N LEU A 146 -3.27 -2.86 -5.91
CA LEU A 146 -3.39 -1.41 -6.02
C LEU A 146 -3.59 -0.78 -4.65
N LEU A 147 -2.62 -0.01 -4.18
CA LEU A 147 -2.69 0.77 -2.95
C LEU A 147 -2.68 2.26 -3.30
N ILE A 148 -3.66 3.00 -2.80
CA ILE A 148 -3.74 4.46 -2.96
C ILE A 148 -3.96 5.10 -1.60
N THR A 149 -3.19 6.15 -1.32
CA THR A 149 -3.48 7.08 -0.23
C THR A 149 -3.71 8.47 -0.77
N ALA A 150 -4.60 9.22 -0.12
CA ALA A 150 -4.78 10.63 -0.43
C ALA A 150 -4.98 11.46 0.84
N GLY A 151 -4.16 12.50 1.04
CA GLY A 151 -4.19 13.37 2.21
C GLY A 151 -2.83 14.01 2.50
N ILE A 152 -2.70 14.61 3.68
CA ILE A 152 -1.44 15.14 4.21
C ILE A 152 -0.81 14.08 5.13
N ASP A 153 0.52 13.97 5.13
CA ASP A 153 1.28 13.06 6.00
C ASP A 153 0.84 11.58 5.88
N SER A 154 0.42 11.17 4.68
CA SER A 154 -0.03 9.79 4.42
C SER A 154 1.12 8.91 3.97
N TYR A 155 1.00 7.59 4.15
CA TYR A 155 2.02 6.69 3.64
C TYR A 155 1.50 5.37 3.08
N ILE A 156 2.24 4.83 2.12
CA ILE A 156 2.08 3.48 1.59
C ILE A 156 3.33 2.66 1.93
N ASP A 157 3.12 1.41 2.29
CA ASP A 157 4.17 0.39 2.33
C ASP A 157 3.78 -0.81 1.47
N LEU A 158 4.48 -1.01 0.35
CA LEU A 158 4.26 -2.14 -0.54
C LEU A 158 4.83 -3.45 0.00
N GLY A 159 5.63 -3.44 1.08
CA GLY A 159 6.25 -4.64 1.64
C GLY A 159 7.03 -5.43 0.58
N GLU A 160 6.73 -6.72 0.46
CA GLU A 160 7.32 -7.64 -0.52
C GLU A 160 6.46 -7.83 -1.78
N ALA A 161 5.56 -6.88 -2.10
CA ALA A 161 4.70 -7.00 -3.26
C ALA A 161 5.47 -6.97 -4.60
N THR A 162 4.89 -7.59 -5.62
CA THR A 162 5.39 -7.55 -7.00
C THR A 162 4.30 -7.15 -7.97
N LYS A 163 4.65 -6.61 -9.15
CA LYS A 163 3.67 -6.24 -10.20
C LYS A 163 2.52 -5.36 -9.69
N SER A 164 2.77 -4.60 -8.64
CA SER A 164 1.75 -3.84 -7.93
C SER A 164 1.95 -2.34 -8.16
N VAL A 165 0.90 -1.58 -7.87
CA VAL A 165 0.90 -0.13 -8.01
C VAL A 165 0.63 0.51 -6.65
N GLY A 166 1.55 1.37 -6.22
CA GLY A 166 1.36 2.28 -5.10
C GLY A 166 1.19 3.71 -5.59
N MET A 167 0.24 4.46 -5.05
CA MET A 167 0.09 5.88 -5.34
C MET A 167 -0.15 6.70 -4.07
N VAL A 168 0.72 7.67 -3.81
CA VAL A 168 0.50 8.71 -2.79
C VAL A 168 0.03 9.99 -3.49
N ALA A 169 -1.06 10.58 -2.98
CA ALA A 169 -1.61 11.83 -3.48
C ALA A 169 -1.78 12.86 -2.34
N GLY A 170 -1.21 14.05 -2.49
CA GLY A 170 -1.29 15.11 -1.48
C GLY A 170 0.09 15.51 -0.97
N ASP A 171 0.15 16.00 0.26
CA ASP A 171 1.34 16.69 0.75
C ASP A 171 2.09 15.83 1.79
N ASN A 172 3.41 15.96 1.82
CA ASN A 172 4.29 15.31 2.82
C ASN A 172 4.08 13.79 2.94
N SER A 173 3.77 13.13 1.82
CA SER A 173 3.39 11.72 1.83
C SER A 173 4.53 10.82 1.35
N THR A 174 4.59 9.59 1.85
CA THR A 174 5.70 8.68 1.58
C THR A 174 5.23 7.35 1.00
N LEU A 175 5.93 6.86 -0.02
CA LEU A 175 5.70 5.53 -0.60
C LEU A 175 6.96 4.68 -0.44
N TYR A 176 6.85 3.59 0.32
CA TYR A 176 7.90 2.59 0.45
C TYR A 176 7.62 1.37 -0.43
N ALA A 177 8.62 1.01 -1.24
CA ALA A 177 8.68 -0.18 -2.07
C ALA A 177 10.12 -0.76 -1.99
N ARG A 178 10.66 -0.83 -0.76
CA ARG A 178 12.07 -1.14 -0.48
C ARG A 178 12.40 -2.62 -0.63
N ASP A 179 11.44 -3.49 -0.31
CA ASP A 179 11.57 -4.93 -0.45
C ASP A 179 10.77 -5.47 -1.65
N ALA A 180 10.10 -4.57 -2.39
CA ALA A 180 9.13 -4.87 -3.43
C ALA A 180 9.79 -4.81 -4.82
N ASN A 181 9.51 -5.76 -5.72
CA ASN A 181 10.11 -5.83 -7.08
C ASN A 181 9.10 -5.63 -8.20
N ASP A 182 9.54 -5.13 -9.35
CA ASP A 182 8.69 -5.00 -10.55
C ASP A 182 7.40 -4.17 -10.32
N ASN A 183 7.45 -3.15 -9.46
CA ASN A 183 6.29 -2.32 -9.11
C ASN A 183 6.31 -0.96 -9.81
N VAL A 184 5.16 -0.29 -9.78
CA VAL A 184 5.03 1.13 -10.13
C VAL A 184 4.68 1.93 -8.88
N ALA A 185 5.53 2.89 -8.53
CA ALA A 185 5.33 3.79 -7.42
C ALA A 185 5.09 5.21 -7.94
N ILE A 186 3.96 5.80 -7.58
CA ILE A 186 3.53 7.10 -8.09
C ILE A 186 3.39 8.08 -6.93
N ALA A 187 3.93 9.29 -7.10
CA ALA A 187 3.63 10.41 -6.22
C ALA A 187 3.08 11.61 -7.00
N THR A 188 2.04 12.22 -6.42
CA THR A 188 1.45 13.46 -6.89
C THR A 188 1.14 14.38 -5.71
N GLY A 189 1.44 15.66 -5.82
CA GLY A 189 1.28 16.64 -4.73
C GLY A 189 2.59 17.34 -4.38
N TYR A 190 2.77 17.72 -3.11
CA TYR A 190 3.92 18.51 -2.69
C TYR A 190 4.76 17.78 -1.63
N HIS A 191 6.09 17.79 -1.79
CA HIS A 191 7.01 17.24 -0.80
C HIS A 191 6.78 15.75 -0.47
N CYS A 192 6.43 14.97 -1.49
CA CYS A 192 6.35 13.52 -1.35
C CYS A 192 7.73 12.87 -1.46
N ASP A 193 7.91 11.72 -0.81
CA ASP A 193 9.10 10.89 -0.91
C ASP A 193 8.75 9.48 -1.41
N VAL A 194 9.48 8.97 -2.39
CA VAL A 194 9.24 7.64 -2.98
C VAL A 194 10.51 6.82 -2.95
N ASN A 195 10.53 5.77 -2.13
CA ASN A 195 11.68 4.90 -1.93
C ASN A 195 11.40 3.49 -2.47
N ALA A 196 11.77 3.25 -3.72
CA ALA A 196 11.56 1.99 -4.44
C ALA A 196 12.90 1.27 -4.71
N GLU A 197 13.61 0.98 -3.63
CA GLU A 197 15.04 0.64 -3.61
C GLU A 197 15.40 -0.78 -4.03
N ASN A 198 14.40 -1.65 -4.29
CA ASN A 198 14.65 -2.98 -4.86
C ASN A 198 14.66 -2.95 -6.40
N THR A 199 14.57 -4.12 -7.03
CA THR A 199 14.88 -4.33 -8.44
C THR A 199 13.69 -4.02 -9.35
N ASN A 200 13.96 -3.45 -10.53
CA ASN A 200 13.00 -3.22 -11.62
C ASN A 200 11.79 -2.33 -11.27
N ASN A 201 11.85 -1.56 -10.19
CA ASN A 201 10.77 -0.64 -9.85
C ASN A 201 10.77 0.59 -10.78
N THR A 202 9.58 1.06 -11.12
CA THR A 202 9.37 2.32 -11.84
C THR A 202 8.75 3.35 -10.91
N VAL A 203 9.38 4.52 -10.79
CA VAL A 203 8.88 5.66 -10.03
C VAL A 203 8.40 6.75 -10.98
N ILE A 204 7.20 7.25 -10.74
CA ILE A 204 6.60 8.37 -11.48
C ILE A 204 6.28 9.50 -10.50
N ILE A 205 6.94 10.64 -10.68
CA ILE A 205 6.72 11.84 -9.87
C ILE A 205 6.04 12.91 -10.73
N THR A 206 4.87 13.32 -10.28
CA THR A 206 4.11 14.45 -10.87
C THR A 206 3.99 15.65 -9.93
N GLY A 207 4.43 15.48 -8.69
CA GLY A 207 4.47 16.50 -7.65
C GLY A 207 5.73 17.36 -7.65
N GLU A 208 5.70 18.49 -6.93
CA GLU A 208 6.82 19.42 -6.77
C GLU A 208 7.54 19.21 -5.43
N ASN A 209 8.84 19.55 -5.38
CA ASN A 209 9.69 19.42 -4.19
C ASN A 209 9.71 17.99 -3.60
N SER A 210 9.54 17.00 -4.45
CA SER A 210 9.58 15.59 -4.09
C SER A 210 10.98 15.01 -4.26
N SER A 211 11.23 13.92 -3.55
CA SER A 211 12.41 13.09 -3.71
C SER A 211 12.04 11.68 -4.15
N SER A 212 12.99 11.00 -4.80
CA SER A 212 12.78 9.64 -5.27
C SER A 212 14.06 8.81 -5.30
N ALA A 213 14.01 7.60 -4.78
CA ALA A 213 15.06 6.60 -4.89
C ALA A 213 14.56 5.35 -5.62
N VAL A 214 15.36 4.83 -6.55
CA VAL A 214 15.12 3.53 -7.19
C VAL A 214 16.33 2.63 -7.08
N GLY A 215 16.10 1.31 -6.99
CA GLY A 215 17.13 0.29 -6.94
C GLY A 215 17.70 -0.13 -8.29
N GLU A 216 18.27 -1.34 -8.33
CA GLU A 216 18.87 -1.93 -9.53
C GLU A 216 17.84 -2.02 -10.68
N HIS A 217 18.26 -1.62 -11.87
CA HIS A 217 17.41 -1.54 -13.08
C HIS A 217 16.15 -0.68 -12.91
N GLY A 218 16.12 0.17 -11.88
CA GLY A 218 15.01 1.06 -11.60
C GLY A 218 14.93 2.25 -12.57
N ILE A 219 13.71 2.78 -12.73
CA ILE A 219 13.42 3.88 -13.67
C ILE A 219 12.71 5.00 -12.92
N ILE A 220 13.16 6.25 -13.10
CA ILE A 220 12.47 7.45 -12.60
C ILE A 220 11.95 8.29 -13.77
N PHE A 221 10.68 8.67 -13.72
CA PHE A 221 10.09 9.72 -14.55
C PHE A 221 9.56 10.84 -13.65
N ALA A 222 10.17 12.03 -13.72
CA ALA A 222 9.70 13.21 -13.02
C ALA A 222 9.28 14.29 -14.01
N SER A 223 8.00 14.68 -13.94
CA SER A 223 7.44 15.76 -14.76
C SER A 223 7.59 17.15 -14.12
N ARG A 224 8.19 17.19 -12.93
CA ARG A 224 8.49 18.38 -12.14
C ARG A 224 9.92 18.30 -11.61
N ILE A 225 10.40 19.43 -11.10
CA ILE A 225 11.72 19.53 -10.49
C ILE A 225 11.72 18.72 -9.19
N LEU A 226 12.63 17.75 -9.10
CA LEU A 226 12.87 16.99 -7.88
C LEU A 226 13.79 17.77 -6.95
N GLU A 227 13.58 17.60 -5.65
CA GLU A 227 14.51 18.05 -4.62
C GLU A 227 15.80 17.22 -4.66
N SER A 228 15.65 15.90 -4.77
CA SER A 228 16.75 14.96 -4.92
C SER A 228 16.30 13.67 -5.61
N PHE A 229 17.24 12.93 -6.17
CA PHE A 229 16.98 11.57 -6.63
C PHE A 229 18.21 10.66 -6.51
N THR A 230 17.94 9.37 -6.43
CA THR A 230 18.95 8.29 -6.41
C THR A 230 18.54 7.22 -7.42
N ILE A 231 19.49 6.76 -8.24
CA ILE A 231 19.32 5.60 -9.12
C ILE A 231 20.26 4.47 -8.71
N GLY A 232 19.78 3.23 -8.79
CA GLY A 232 20.59 2.04 -8.60
C GLY A 232 21.36 1.65 -9.86
N LYS A 233 22.12 0.56 -9.75
CA LYS A 233 22.95 0.03 -10.84
C LYS A 233 22.11 -0.26 -12.08
N GLY A 234 22.57 0.17 -13.26
CA GLY A 234 21.85 0.03 -14.52
C GLY A 234 20.50 0.76 -14.54
N GLY A 235 20.26 1.69 -13.62
CA GLY A 235 19.06 2.51 -13.55
C GLY A 235 19.12 3.74 -14.46
N VAL A 236 17.97 4.38 -14.62
CA VAL A 236 17.81 5.58 -15.45
C VAL A 236 16.81 6.56 -14.83
N ALA A 237 17.08 7.85 -14.98
CA ALA A 237 16.16 8.92 -14.59
C ALA A 237 15.91 9.89 -15.75
N SER A 238 14.65 10.32 -15.90
CA SER A 238 14.23 11.42 -16.75
C SER A 238 13.61 12.50 -15.85
N VAL A 239 14.30 13.62 -15.69
CA VAL A 239 13.92 14.67 -14.73
C VAL A 239 13.74 16.02 -15.42
N VAL A 240 12.76 16.79 -14.96
CA VAL A 240 12.51 18.15 -15.46
C VAL A 240 13.41 19.16 -14.73
N TRP A 241 13.93 20.12 -15.48
CA TRP A 241 14.59 21.32 -14.97
C TRP A 241 14.16 22.55 -15.79
N HIS A 242 14.43 23.76 -15.32
CA HIS A 242 14.01 25.00 -15.97
C HIS A 242 15.21 25.84 -16.41
N ASP A 243 15.32 26.18 -17.69
CA ASP A 243 16.46 26.93 -18.24
C ASP A 243 16.35 28.47 -18.13
N GLY A 244 15.33 28.94 -17.40
CA GLY A 244 14.98 30.36 -17.27
C GLY A 244 13.89 30.81 -18.25
N GLU A 245 13.64 30.07 -19.33
CA GLU A 245 12.57 30.36 -20.30
C GLU A 245 11.51 29.24 -20.37
N ARG A 246 11.94 27.97 -20.29
CA ARG A 246 11.08 26.82 -20.52
C ARG A 246 11.53 25.59 -19.74
N ASN A 247 10.60 24.66 -19.55
CA ASN A 247 10.91 23.34 -19.01
C ASN A 247 11.75 22.53 -20.01
N ARG A 248 12.75 21.83 -19.48
CA ARG A 248 13.64 20.92 -20.17
C ARG A 248 13.61 19.57 -19.48
N ILE A 249 13.98 18.53 -20.21
CA ILE A 249 14.13 17.17 -19.68
C ILE A 249 15.60 16.78 -19.82
N LYS A 250 16.21 16.33 -18.73
CA LYS A 250 17.53 15.69 -18.71
C LYS A 250 17.31 14.19 -18.49
N VAL A 251 17.93 13.38 -19.33
CA VAL A 251 18.00 11.93 -19.14
C VAL A 251 19.37 11.60 -18.55
N ILE A 252 19.37 10.72 -17.55
CA ILE A 252 20.50 10.43 -16.67
C ILE A 252 20.60 8.92 -16.56
N TYR A 253 21.78 8.39 -16.88
CA TYR A 253 22.07 6.96 -16.86
C TYR A 253 23.15 6.67 -15.81
N GLU A 254 22.97 5.61 -15.04
CA GLU A 254 24.04 5.13 -14.16
C GLU A 254 25.25 4.67 -14.99
N GLY A 255 26.46 5.04 -14.55
CA GLY A 255 27.72 4.74 -15.22
C GLY A 255 28.13 5.74 -16.32
N GLU A 256 27.29 6.74 -16.63
CA GLU A 256 27.58 7.82 -17.58
C GLU A 256 27.81 9.16 -16.87
N GLU A 257 28.58 10.08 -17.46
CA GLU A 257 28.80 11.45 -16.95
C GLU A 257 29.24 11.55 -15.47
N GLY A 258 29.83 10.48 -14.91
CA GLY A 258 30.27 10.42 -13.51
C GLY A 258 29.18 10.03 -12.51
N ILE A 259 28.03 9.54 -12.98
CA ILE A 259 26.91 9.12 -12.14
C ILE A 259 27.14 7.71 -11.58
N GLU A 260 27.38 7.63 -10.28
CA GLU A 260 27.48 6.39 -9.50
C GLU A 260 26.12 5.98 -8.91
N ALA A 261 25.86 4.67 -8.88
CA ALA A 261 24.69 4.09 -8.22
C ALA A 261 24.63 4.42 -6.71
N GLY A 262 23.42 4.65 -6.20
CA GLY A 262 23.16 4.82 -4.75
C GLY A 262 23.61 6.16 -4.17
N ARG A 263 24.06 7.11 -5.00
CA ARG A 263 24.37 8.49 -4.59
C ARG A 263 23.16 9.40 -4.81
N TYR A 264 23.10 10.45 -4.00
CA TYR A 264 22.06 11.47 -4.10
C TYR A 264 22.48 12.56 -5.06
N TYR A 265 21.60 12.88 -6.00
CA TYR A 265 21.82 13.92 -7.00
C TYR A 265 20.65 14.89 -7.06
N LYS A 266 20.92 16.06 -7.63
CA LYS A 266 19.90 17.00 -8.13
C LYS A 266 20.34 17.59 -9.46
N VAL A 267 19.41 18.21 -10.18
CA VAL A 267 19.72 19.03 -11.36
C VAL A 267 19.76 20.49 -10.93
N ASP A 268 20.87 21.16 -11.20
CA ASP A 268 21.05 22.58 -10.88
C ASP A 268 20.33 23.50 -11.89
N GLU A 269 20.42 24.82 -11.64
CA GLU A 269 19.83 25.85 -12.51
C GLU A 269 20.42 25.91 -13.93
N ASN A 270 21.57 25.27 -14.15
CA ASN A 270 22.24 25.18 -15.46
C ASN A 270 21.96 23.85 -16.17
N GLY A 271 21.13 22.98 -15.60
CA GLY A 271 20.83 21.66 -16.15
C GLY A 271 21.94 20.63 -15.91
N GLN A 272 22.88 20.90 -15.02
CA GLN A 272 23.95 19.98 -14.64
C GLN A 272 23.49 19.09 -13.49
N VAL A 273 23.88 17.83 -13.54
CA VAL A 273 23.64 16.88 -12.45
C VAL A 273 24.75 17.06 -11.42
N VAL A 274 24.39 17.31 -10.17
CA VAL A 274 25.32 17.53 -9.07
C VAL A 274 25.01 16.59 -7.90
N GLU A 275 26.05 16.00 -7.31
CA GLU A 275 25.95 15.22 -6.08
C GLU A 275 25.71 16.17 -4.88
N ILE A 276 24.93 15.73 -3.89
CA ILE A 276 24.55 16.53 -2.71
C ILE A 276 24.80 15.81 -1.38
#